data_AF-A0A952HWV5-F1
#
_entry.id   AF-A0A952HWV5-F1
#
_cell.length_a   1.000
_cell.length_b   1.000
_cell.length_c   1.000
_cell.angle_alpha   90.00
_cell.angle_beta   90.00
_cell.angle_gamma   90.00
#
_symmetry.space_group_name_H-M   'P 1'
#
loop_
_entity.id
_entity.type
_entity.pdbx_description
1 polymer ?
#
loop_
_entity_poly.entity_id
_entity_poly.type
_entity_poly.pdbx_seq_one_letter_code
_entity_poly.pdbx_strand_id
1 'polypeptide(L)'
;GWYRKKFFLPKGLKDQELILVLGKIDDFDQTYINGNFIGSTNDFRGYGSSSSYLKLRAYSIKAEYLKKEEWNLIAIRVKDIGNTGGIYEGPVGIFTRADYNRFWRNRY
;
A
#
# COMPACT_ATOMS: atom_id res chain seq x y z
N GLY A 1 3.05 -13.38 -5.97
CA GLY A 1 4.51 -13.12 -6.00
C GLY A 1 4.88 -11.98 -5.06
N TRP A 2 6.03 -11.34 -5.27
CA TRP A 2 6.47 -10.18 -4.48
C TRP A 2 6.79 -8.98 -5.36
N TYR A 3 6.27 -7.81 -4.99
CA TYR A 3 6.73 -6.50 -5.48
C TYR A 3 7.62 -5.84 -4.44
N ARG A 4 8.68 -5.17 -4.88
CA ARG A 4 9.60 -4.44 -4.01
C ARG A 4 10.02 -3.13 -4.65
N LYS A 5 10.06 -2.07 -3.85
CA LYS A 5 10.54 -0.75 -4.31
C LYS A 5 11.28 -0.05 -3.19
N LYS A 6 12.48 0.45 -3.50
CA LYS A 6 13.21 1.36 -2.61
C LYS A 6 12.78 2.80 -2.87
N PHE A 7 12.68 3.58 -1.81
CA PHE A 7 12.45 5.03 -1.87
C PHE A 7 13.29 5.74 -0.81
N PHE A 8 13.71 6.97 -1.10
CA PHE A 8 14.44 7.80 -0.15
C PHE A 8 13.44 8.70 0.59
N LEU A 9 13.58 8.84 1.91
CA LEU A 9 12.70 9.69 2.71
C LEU A 9 13.38 11.03 3.02
N PRO A 10 12.96 12.15 2.38
CA PRO A 10 13.59 13.45 2.59
C PRO A 10 13.29 14.06 3.98
N LYS A 11 14.15 14.99 4.39
CA LYS A 11 14.18 15.65 5.71
C LYS A 11 12.87 16.35 6.15
N GLY A 12 11.95 16.64 5.23
CA GLY A 12 10.70 17.37 5.51
C GLY A 12 9.48 16.50 5.85
N LEU A 13 9.54 15.18 5.63
CA LEU A 13 8.39 14.28 5.82
C LEU A 13 8.41 13.55 7.18
N LYS A 14 9.44 13.80 8.00
CA LYS A 14 9.75 13.02 9.20
C LYS A 14 8.71 13.09 10.33
N ASP A 15 7.90 14.15 10.36
CA ASP A 15 6.89 14.41 11.40
C ASP A 15 5.46 14.32 10.84
N GLN A 16 5.33 13.90 9.58
CA GLN A 16 4.04 13.76 8.93
C GLN A 16 3.61 12.30 8.95
N GLU A 17 2.33 12.08 9.21
CA GLU A 17 1.74 10.76 9.02
C GLU A 17 1.68 10.47 7.52
N LEU A 18 2.37 9.40 7.11
CA LEU A 18 2.42 8.95 5.72
C LEU A 18 1.45 7.80 5.48
N ILE A 19 0.89 7.75 4.29
CA ILE A 19 -0.03 6.71 3.84
C ILE A 19 0.51 6.13 2.55
N LEU A 20 0.70 4.82 2.53
CA LEU A 20 0.98 4.08 1.31
C LEU A 20 -0.34 3.72 0.63
N VAL A 21 -0.60 4.32 -0.53
CA VAL A 21 -1.72 3.98 -1.39
C VAL A 21 -1.21 3.04 -2.48
N LEU A 22 -1.86 1.89 -2.61
CA LEU A 22 -1.50 0.85 -3.57
C LEU A 22 -2.55 0.63 -4.65
N GLY A 23 -3.65 1.40 -4.60
CA GLY A 23 -4.73 1.24 -5.56
C GLY A 23 -5.45 -0.10 -5.37
N LYS A 24 -5.82 -0.75 -6.47
CA LYS A 24 -6.41 -2.10 -6.47
C LYS A 24 -5.39 -3.13 -6.94
N ILE A 25 -5.28 -4.21 -6.18
CA ILE A 25 -4.40 -5.35 -6.41
C ILE A 25 -5.24 -6.60 -6.49
N ASP A 26 -5.02 -7.42 -7.51
CA ASP A 26 -5.60 -8.76 -7.62
C ASP A 26 -4.64 -9.79 -6.97
N ASP A 27 -4.98 -10.50 -5.89
CA ASP A 27 -6.28 -10.56 -5.19
C ASP A 27 -6.12 -10.15 -3.72
N PHE A 28 -5.11 -10.71 -3.06
CA PHE A 28 -4.76 -10.44 -1.67
C PHE A 28 -3.35 -9.87 -1.59
N ASP A 29 -3.15 -8.86 -0.74
CA ASP A 29 -1.83 -8.34 -0.43
C ASP A 29 -1.47 -8.51 1.05
N GLN A 30 -0.17 -8.60 1.33
CA GLN A 30 0.42 -8.29 2.63
C GLN A 30 1.52 -7.27 2.38
N THR A 31 1.44 -6.13 3.05
CA THR A 31 2.29 -4.98 2.77
C THR A 31 3.20 -4.67 3.95
N TYR A 32 4.46 -4.36 3.64
CA TYR A 32 5.54 -4.16 4.61
C TYR A 32 6.39 -2.92 4.29
N ILE A 33 6.89 -2.28 5.34
CA ILE A 33 7.89 -1.21 5.29
C ILE A 33 9.09 -1.61 6.12
N ASN A 34 10.27 -1.71 5.49
CA ASN A 34 11.52 -2.15 6.13
C ASN A 34 11.37 -3.47 6.92
N GLY A 35 10.52 -4.38 6.44
CA GLY A 35 10.23 -5.66 7.10
C GLY A 35 9.08 -5.62 8.11
N ASN A 36 8.60 -4.44 8.52
CA ASN A 36 7.46 -4.30 9.43
C ASN A 36 6.15 -4.37 8.65
N PHE A 37 5.21 -5.20 9.13
CA PHE A 37 3.88 -5.31 8.53
C PHE A 37 3.04 -4.04 8.77
N ILE A 38 2.38 -3.55 7.73
CA ILE A 38 1.55 -2.33 7.82
C ILE A 38 0.09 -2.52 7.38
N GLY A 39 -0.25 -3.65 6.76
CA GLY A 39 -1.62 -3.93 6.34
C GLY A 39 -1.73 -5.08 5.33
N SER A 40 -2.96 -5.56 5.16
CA SER A 40 -3.29 -6.60 4.18
C SER A 40 -4.74 -6.52 3.77
N THR A 41 -5.06 -7.04 2.59
CA THR A 41 -6.41 -7.49 2.25
C THR A 41 -6.47 -9.01 2.27
N ASN A 42 -7.49 -9.56 2.91
CA ASN A 42 -7.92 -10.94 2.72
C ASN A 42 -9.34 -11.04 3.29
N ASP A 43 -10.32 -11.30 2.46
CA ASP A 43 -11.70 -11.55 2.89
C ASP A 43 -11.98 -13.02 3.21
N PHE A 44 -10.93 -13.86 3.14
CA PHE A 44 -10.93 -15.31 3.42
C PHE A 44 -11.89 -16.10 2.53
N ARG A 45 -12.23 -15.57 1.36
CA ARG A 45 -13.06 -16.24 0.37
C ARG A 45 -12.21 -16.86 -0.74
N GLY A 46 -12.74 -17.92 -1.33
CA GLY A 46 -12.10 -18.60 -2.45
C GLY A 46 -12.32 -17.92 -3.79
N TYR A 47 -11.74 -18.51 -4.83
CA TYR A 47 -11.89 -18.08 -6.21
C TYR A 47 -13.38 -18.04 -6.61
N GLY A 48 -13.78 -17.00 -7.33
CA GLY A 48 -15.18 -16.76 -7.72
C GLY A 48 -16.08 -16.19 -6.61
N SER A 49 -15.59 -16.06 -5.37
CA SER A 49 -16.34 -15.50 -4.23
C SER A 49 -15.62 -14.36 -3.51
N SER A 50 -14.30 -14.23 -3.70
CA SER A 50 -13.50 -13.08 -3.23
C SER A 50 -13.96 -11.79 -3.89
N SER A 51 -13.90 -10.70 -3.13
CA SER A 51 -14.04 -9.33 -3.61
C SER A 51 -12.82 -8.48 -3.21
N SER A 52 -11.74 -9.13 -2.76
CA SER A 52 -10.54 -8.44 -2.29
C SER A 52 -9.82 -7.70 -3.42
N TYR A 53 -9.88 -8.20 -4.65
CA TYR A 53 -9.38 -7.49 -5.83
C TYR A 53 -10.01 -6.10 -6.02
N LEU A 54 -11.30 -5.92 -5.68
CA LEU A 54 -12.00 -4.62 -5.81
C LEU A 54 -11.59 -3.59 -4.75
N LYS A 55 -10.92 -4.02 -3.67
CA LYS A 55 -10.62 -3.13 -2.54
C LYS A 55 -9.49 -2.16 -2.90
N LEU A 56 -9.77 -0.87 -2.74
CA LEU A 56 -8.74 0.14 -2.71
C LEU A 56 -7.88 -0.02 -1.44
N ARG A 57 -6.56 -0.03 -1.61
CA ARG A 57 -5.59 -0.23 -0.53
C ARG A 57 -4.91 1.08 -0.17
N ALA A 58 -5.06 1.47 1.09
CA ALA A 58 -4.39 2.60 1.70
C ALA A 58 -4.01 2.24 3.14
N TYR A 59 -2.71 2.24 3.45
CA TYR A 59 -2.18 1.82 4.74
C TYR A 59 -1.37 2.94 5.38
N SER A 60 -1.70 3.29 6.63
CA SER A 60 -0.89 4.20 7.42
C SER A 60 0.49 3.60 7.69
N ILE A 61 1.54 4.39 7.49
CA ILE A 61 2.92 4.00 7.82
C ILE A 61 3.26 4.63 9.16
N LYS A 62 3.56 3.81 10.16
CA LYS A 62 4.08 4.32 11.44
C LYS A 62 5.46 4.93 11.23
N ALA A 63 5.70 6.10 11.84
CA ALA A 63 6.97 6.80 11.73
C ALA A 63 8.17 5.94 12.21
N GLU A 64 7.96 5.07 13.20
CA GLU A 64 8.97 4.15 13.72
C GLU A 64 9.44 3.08 12.72
N TYR A 65 8.67 2.82 11.66
CA TYR A 65 9.05 1.87 10.61
C TYR A 65 9.91 2.52 9.53
N LEU A 66 10.07 3.85 9.55
CA LEU A 66 10.79 4.62 8.54
C LEU A 66 12.18 5.01 9.03
N LYS A 67 13.17 4.83 8.15
CA LYS A 67 14.51 5.38 8.28
C LYS A 67 14.52 6.79 7.72
N LYS A 68 14.87 7.78 8.55
CA LYS A 68 14.84 9.21 8.19
C LYS A 68 16.09 9.57 7.40
N GLU A 69 15.94 10.39 6.36
CA GLU A 69 17.05 10.83 5.50
C GLU A 69 17.84 9.63 4.92
N GLU A 70 17.13 8.52 4.69
CA GLU A 70 17.69 7.23 4.30
C GLU A 70 16.78 6.50 3.29
N TRP A 71 17.34 5.44 2.69
CA TRP A 71 16.60 4.52 1.83
C TRP A 71 15.74 3.56 2.65
N ASN A 72 14.47 3.51 2.28
CA ASN A 72 13.44 2.64 2.82
C ASN A 72 13.00 1.62 1.76
N LEU A 73 12.53 0.46 2.20
CA LEU A 73 12.05 -0.61 1.32
C LEU A 73 10.55 -0.85 1.56
N ILE A 74 9.78 -0.76 0.49
CA ILE A 74 8.42 -1.29 0.41
C ILE A 74 8.51 -2.72 -0.09
N ALA A 75 7.80 -3.64 0.55
CA ALA A 75 7.59 -4.99 0.05
C ALA A 75 6.10 -5.35 0.11
N ILE A 76 5.58 -5.88 -0.99
CA ILE A 76 4.18 -6.29 -1.12
C ILE A 76 4.17 -7.75 -1.56
N ARG A 77 3.66 -8.62 -0.71
CA ARG A 77 3.38 -10.01 -1.08
C ARG A 77 1.99 -10.07 -1.65
N VAL A 78 1.85 -10.56 -2.87
CA VAL A 78 0.56 -10.76 -3.51
C VAL A 78 0.27 -12.25 -3.60
N LYS A 79 -0.90 -12.66 -3.12
CA LYS A 79 -1.48 -13.97 -3.37
C LYS A 79 -2.62 -13.78 -4.36
N ASP A 80 -2.37 -14.27 -5.56
CA ASP A 80 -3.33 -14.41 -6.64
C ASP A 80 -3.96 -15.80 -6.52
N ILE A 81 -5.29 -15.87 -6.59
CA ILE A 81 -6.05 -17.12 -6.50
C ILE A 81 -6.76 -17.49 -7.82
N GLY A 82 -6.52 -16.75 -8.90
CA GLY A 82 -6.99 -17.05 -10.25
C GLY A 82 -7.11 -15.80 -11.13
N ASN A 83 -7.36 -16.01 -12.42
CA ASN A 83 -7.42 -14.95 -13.45
C ASN A 83 -6.10 -14.16 -13.59
N THR A 84 -6.20 -12.84 -13.78
CA THR A 84 -5.10 -11.94 -14.07
C THR A 84 -4.61 -11.30 -12.79
N GLY A 85 -3.33 -11.44 -12.47
CA GLY A 85 -2.75 -10.80 -11.28
C GLY A 85 -2.30 -9.35 -11.51
N GLY A 86 -1.99 -8.68 -10.40
CA GLY A 86 -1.18 -7.45 -10.40
C GLY A 86 -1.85 -6.25 -9.77
N ILE A 87 -1.13 -5.12 -9.79
CA ILE A 87 -1.65 -3.82 -9.38
C ILE A 87 -2.29 -3.18 -10.62
N TYR A 88 -3.62 -3.16 -10.70
CA TYR A 88 -4.33 -2.90 -11.95
C TYR A 88 -5.08 -1.57 -12.00
N GLU A 89 -5.29 -0.90 -10.85
CA GLU A 89 -5.93 0.41 -10.80
C GLU A 89 -5.22 1.30 -9.78
N GLY A 90 -4.90 2.53 -10.16
CA GLY A 90 -4.27 3.52 -9.29
C GLY A 90 -5.26 4.39 -8.49
N PRO A 91 -4.75 5.38 -7.75
CA PRO A 91 -3.36 5.81 -7.71
C PRO A 91 -2.44 4.85 -6.92
N VAL A 92 -1.14 4.90 -7.20
CA VAL A 92 -0.10 4.23 -6.42
C VAL A 92 0.92 5.27 -5.99
N GLY A 93 1.20 5.36 -4.69
CA GLY A 93 2.16 6.34 -4.17
C GLY A 93 2.13 6.47 -2.65
N ILE A 94 3.04 7.30 -2.14
CA ILE A 94 3.06 7.69 -0.73
C ILE A 94 2.50 9.10 -0.63
N PHE A 95 1.53 9.28 0.25
CA PHE A 95 0.85 10.54 0.49
C PHE A 95 1.09 10.97 1.93
N THR A 96 1.11 12.28 2.19
CA THR A 96 0.86 12.78 3.54
C THR A 96 -0.62 12.53 3.87
N ARG A 97 -0.97 12.38 5.14
CA ARG A 97 -2.38 12.28 5.58
C ARG A 97 -3.23 13.44 5.04
N ALA A 98 -2.68 14.65 5.03
CA ALA A 98 -3.35 15.84 4.51
C ALA A 98 -3.64 15.73 3.00
N ASP A 99 -2.65 15.30 2.21
CA ASP A 99 -2.80 15.15 0.76
C ASP A 99 -3.75 14.01 0.41
N TYR A 100 -3.70 12.90 1.15
CA TYR A 100 -4.64 11.80 1.01
C TYR A 100 -6.09 12.27 1.23
N ASN A 101 -6.35 12.96 2.35
CA ASN A 101 -7.69 13.49 2.63
C ASN A 101 -8.16 14.49 1.56
N ARG A 102 -7.26 15.36 1.08
CA ARG A 102 -7.58 16.30 0.00
C ARG A 102 -7.89 15.58 -1.31
N PHE A 103 -7.11 14.56 -1.65
CA PHE A 103 -7.30 13.77 -2.87
C PHE A 103 -8.67 13.09 -2.91
N TRP A 104 -9.09 12.45 -1.82
CA TRP A 104 -10.37 11.73 -1.79
C TRP A 104 -11.59 12.62 -1.63
N ARG A 105 -11.48 13.77 -0.95
CA ARG A 105 -12.57 14.75 -0.89
C ARG A 105 -12.92 15.35 -2.25
N ASN A 106 -11.95 15.51 -3.14
CA ASN A 106 -12.19 16.11 -4.46
C ASN A 106 -12.65 15.09 -5.51
N ARG A 107 -12.75 13.81 -5.14
CA ARG A 107 -13.07 12.70 -6.04
C ARG A 107 -14.53 12.25 -5.93
N TYR A 108 -15.26 12.82 -4.97
CA TYR A 108 -16.68 12.65 -4.67
C TYR A 108 -17.30 14.03 -4.39
#